data_AF-A0A967AFZ0-F1
#
_entry.id   AF-A0A967AFZ0-F1
#
_cell.length_a   1.000
_cell.length_b   1.000
_cell.length_c   1.000
_cell.angle_alpha   90.00
_cell.angle_beta   90.00
_cell.angle_gamma   90.00
#
_symmetry.space_group_name_H-M   'P 1'
#
loop_
_entity.id
_entity.type
_entity.pdbx_description
1 polymer ?
#
loop_
_entity_poly.entity_id
_entity_poly.type
_entity_poly.pdbx_seq_one_letter_code
_entity_poly.pdbx_strand_id
1 'polypeptide(L)'
;MVSQQYQLAAFTACALLLLTIPHDAGAQTPEGSQATTELSCSFSMEKGETAQPCHVPFPQGCRVANFPGSTQPWTTISKGGRFQCRFDEKKTNWKANIVGSCGRCQSVRCSAQFSVRFDCSTQP
;
A
#
# COMPACT_ATOMS: atom_id res chain seq x y z
N MET A 1 16.62 60.74 2.11
CA MET A 1 17.50 59.72 2.74
C MET A 1 16.83 58.94 3.89
N VAL A 2 15.50 58.71 3.87
CA VAL A 2 14.79 57.97 4.96
C VAL A 2 14.27 56.60 4.50
N SER A 3 14.07 56.38 3.20
CA SER A 3 13.47 55.14 2.67
C SER A 3 14.40 53.92 2.70
N GLN A 4 15.72 54.11 2.62
CA GLN A 4 16.70 53.02 2.52
C GLN A 4 17.00 52.33 3.87
N GLN A 5 16.77 53.03 4.98
CA GLN A 5 16.96 52.50 6.35
C GLN A 5 15.85 51.50 6.74
N TYR A 6 14.63 51.68 6.24
CA TYR A 6 13.49 50.81 6.55
C TYR A 6 13.54 49.45 5.83
N GLN A 7 14.09 49.41 4.61
CA GLN A 7 14.19 48.14 3.87
C GLN A 7 15.20 47.18 4.49
N LEU A 8 16.36 47.68 4.96
CA LEU A 8 17.38 46.85 5.61
C LEU A 8 16.90 46.29 6.95
N ALA A 9 16.16 47.08 7.74
CA ALA A 9 15.60 46.61 9.01
C ALA A 9 14.57 45.48 8.82
N ALA A 10 13.74 45.56 7.78
CA ALA A 10 12.71 44.55 7.50
C ALA A 10 13.29 43.19 7.08
N PHE A 11 14.35 43.18 6.26
CA PHE A 11 15.02 41.94 5.86
C PHE A 11 15.75 41.25 7.03
N THR A 12 16.33 42.04 7.93
CA THR A 12 17.10 41.50 9.06
C THR A 12 16.19 40.87 10.13
N ALA A 13 14.99 41.42 10.34
CA ALA A 13 14.00 40.85 11.26
C ALA A 13 13.42 39.51 10.78
N CYS A 14 13.28 39.32 9.46
CA CYS A 14 12.73 38.08 8.89
C CYS A 14 13.75 36.92 8.94
N ALA A 15 15.04 37.22 8.78
CA ALA A 15 16.12 36.23 8.84
C ALA A 15 16.35 35.66 10.26
N LEU A 16 16.15 36.48 11.30
CA LEU A 16 16.32 36.05 12.70
C LEU A 16 15.17 35.16 13.22
N LEU A 17 14.00 35.20 12.58
CA LEU A 17 12.85 34.34 12.93
C LEU A 17 12.95 32.90 12.35
N LEU A 18 13.85 32.65 11.40
CA LEU A 18 14.02 31.33 10.78
C LEU A 18 15.06 30.44 11.47
N LEU A 19 15.81 30.98 12.45
CA LEU A 19 16.89 30.24 13.12
C LEU A 19 16.47 29.52 14.42
N THR A 20 15.20 29.60 14.82
CA THR A 20 14.69 28.97 16.04
C THR A 20 13.66 27.88 15.75
N ILE A 21 13.93 26.99 14.78
CA ILE A 21 13.19 25.73 14.70
C ILE A 21 13.97 24.71 15.54
N PRO A 22 13.51 24.33 16.74
CA PRO A 22 14.07 23.19 17.44
C PRO A 22 13.90 21.96 16.53
N HIS A 23 15.01 21.48 15.96
CA HIS A 23 15.10 20.18 15.32
C HIS A 23 15.11 19.12 16.41
N ASP A 24 13.97 18.93 17.07
CA ASP A 24 13.69 17.66 17.73
C ASP A 24 13.04 16.75 16.70
N ALA A 25 13.87 16.28 15.75
CA ALA A 25 13.52 15.20 14.85
C ALA A 25 13.57 13.88 15.64
N GLY A 26 12.76 13.79 16.69
CA GLY A 26 12.33 12.52 17.23
C GLY A 26 11.45 11.88 16.16
N ALA A 27 12.08 11.16 15.23
CA ALA A 27 11.38 10.19 14.41
C ALA A 27 10.70 9.23 15.38
N GLN A 28 9.40 9.41 15.59
CA GLN A 28 8.59 8.49 16.35
C GLN A 28 8.67 7.17 15.59
N THR A 29 9.51 6.25 16.05
CA THR A 29 9.45 4.86 15.64
C THR A 29 8.00 4.45 15.88
N PRO A 30 7.21 4.11 14.87
CA PRO A 30 5.85 3.66 15.10
C PRO A 30 5.99 2.35 15.86
N GLU A 31 5.80 2.41 17.18
CA GLU A 31 5.74 1.26 18.05
C GLU A 31 4.58 0.40 17.52
N GLY A 32 4.93 -0.67 16.79
CA GLY A 32 3.99 -1.54 16.10
C GLY A 32 4.17 -1.71 14.59
N SER A 33 5.19 -1.11 13.95
CA SER A 33 5.50 -1.41 12.54
C SER A 33 6.15 -2.79 12.41
N GLN A 34 5.33 -3.85 12.43
CA GLN A 34 5.79 -5.16 11.99
C GLN A 34 6.18 -5.07 10.51
N ALA A 35 7.45 -5.31 10.21
CA ALA A 35 7.94 -5.34 8.83
C ALA A 35 7.22 -6.48 8.09
N THR A 36 6.35 -6.13 7.15
CA THR A 36 5.63 -7.06 6.31
C THR A 36 6.08 -6.92 4.87
N THR A 37 6.14 -8.03 4.14
CA THR A 37 6.44 -8.06 2.70
C THR A 37 5.13 -8.11 1.93
N GLU A 38 4.92 -7.20 0.97
CA GLU A 38 3.73 -7.22 0.12
C GLU A 38 4.05 -7.90 -1.21
N LEU A 39 3.27 -8.91 -1.58
CA LEU A 39 3.33 -9.55 -2.89
C LEU A 39 1.97 -9.48 -3.57
N SER A 40 1.99 -9.46 -4.91
CA SER A 40 0.77 -9.29 -5.69
C SER A 40 0.76 -10.10 -6.98
N CYS A 41 -0.43 -10.27 -7.53
CA CYS A 41 -0.66 -10.72 -8.89
C CYS A 41 -1.62 -9.75 -9.57
N SER A 42 -1.51 -9.57 -10.89
CA SER A 42 -2.35 -8.66 -11.65
C SER A 42 -2.66 -9.17 -13.05
N PHE A 43 -3.71 -8.63 -13.65
CA PHE A 43 -4.09 -8.92 -15.04
C PHE A 43 -4.94 -7.79 -15.63
N SER A 44 -5.13 -7.85 -16.95
CA SER A 44 -6.06 -6.99 -17.70
C SER A 44 -6.98 -7.83 -18.58
N MET A 45 -8.13 -7.27 -18.94
CA MET A 45 -9.16 -7.90 -19.77
C MET A 45 -9.79 -6.91 -20.74
N GLU A 46 -10.29 -7.43 -21.85
CA GLU A 46 -11.20 -6.72 -22.77
C GLU A 46 -12.66 -6.95 -22.40
N LYS A 47 -13.54 -6.13 -22.97
CA LYS A 47 -14.99 -6.23 -22.76
C LYS A 47 -15.49 -7.63 -23.12
N GLY A 48 -16.21 -8.26 -22.20
CA GLY A 48 -16.79 -9.59 -22.39
C GLY A 48 -15.88 -10.76 -21.99
N GLU A 49 -14.58 -10.52 -21.80
CA GLU A 49 -13.66 -11.55 -21.32
C GLU A 49 -13.90 -11.88 -19.84
N THR A 50 -13.53 -13.09 -19.46
CA THR A 50 -13.53 -13.59 -18.08
C THR A 50 -12.09 -13.73 -17.61
N ALA A 51 -11.83 -13.30 -16.38
CA ALA A 51 -10.51 -13.37 -15.79
C ALA A 51 -10.10 -14.83 -15.56
N GLN A 52 -8.85 -15.15 -15.88
CA GLN A 52 -8.22 -16.35 -15.33
C GLN A 52 -7.96 -16.16 -13.83
N PRO A 53 -7.96 -17.25 -13.04
CA PRO A 53 -7.55 -17.18 -11.64
C PRO A 53 -6.15 -16.55 -11.49
N CYS A 54 -6.05 -15.58 -10.60
CA CYS A 54 -4.81 -14.85 -10.31
C CYS A 54 -4.20 -15.43 -9.04
N HIS A 55 -3.00 -16.02 -9.17
CA HIS A 55 -2.31 -16.63 -8.03
C HIS A 55 -1.31 -15.63 -7.45
N VAL A 56 -1.54 -15.21 -6.19
CA VAL A 56 -0.56 -14.38 -5.48
C VAL A 56 0.60 -15.28 -5.05
N PRO A 57 1.86 -14.94 -5.38
CA PRO A 57 3.00 -15.74 -4.97
C PRO A 57 3.08 -15.88 -3.45
N PHE A 58 3.29 -17.11 -2.97
CA PHE A 58 3.46 -17.39 -1.55
C PHE A 58 4.95 -17.62 -1.26
N PRO A 59 5.61 -16.72 -0.49
CA PRO A 59 7.03 -16.83 -0.20
C PRO A 59 7.28 -17.93 0.85
N GLN A 60 8.33 -18.73 0.63
CA GLN A 60 8.70 -19.83 1.53
C GLN A 60 9.10 -19.30 2.92
N GLY A 61 8.66 -19.99 3.97
CA GLY A 61 8.97 -19.62 5.37
C GLY A 61 8.19 -18.43 5.92
N CYS A 62 7.32 -17.81 5.12
CA CYS A 62 6.47 -16.71 5.56
C CYS A 62 5.05 -17.19 5.88
N ARG A 63 4.32 -16.37 6.63
CA ARG A 63 2.87 -16.52 6.86
C ARG A 63 2.14 -15.29 6.36
N VAL A 64 0.87 -15.43 6.01
CA VAL A 64 0.03 -14.25 5.71
C VAL A 64 -0.10 -13.41 6.98
N ALA A 65 0.21 -12.13 6.85
CA ALA A 65 0.04 -11.17 7.93
C ALA A 65 -1.45 -10.84 8.09
N ASN A 66 -1.85 -10.52 9.31
CA ASN A 66 -3.20 -10.05 9.60
C ASN A 66 -3.21 -8.54 9.84
N PHE A 67 -4.38 -7.92 9.71
CA PHE A 67 -4.55 -6.56 10.19
C PHE A 67 -4.22 -6.50 11.70
N PRO A 68 -3.50 -5.46 12.18
CA PRO A 68 -3.17 -5.33 13.59
C PRO A 68 -4.42 -5.42 14.47
N GLY A 69 -4.38 -6.29 15.49
CA GLY A 69 -5.52 -6.52 16.39
C GLY A 69 -6.65 -7.40 15.83
N SER A 70 -6.46 -8.02 14.66
CA SER A 70 -7.47 -8.86 14.00
C SER A 70 -6.89 -10.21 13.54
N THR A 71 -7.78 -11.17 13.28
CA THR A 71 -7.47 -12.43 12.59
C THR A 71 -7.69 -12.34 11.07
N GLN A 72 -8.16 -11.19 10.59
CA GLN A 72 -8.42 -10.97 9.18
C GLN A 72 -7.10 -10.80 8.40
N PRO A 73 -6.91 -11.57 7.30
CA PRO A 73 -5.76 -11.42 6.43
C PRO A 73 -5.60 -10.00 5.90
N TRP A 74 -4.37 -9.50 5.94
CA TRP A 74 -4.02 -8.19 5.42
C TRP A 74 -3.88 -8.27 3.90
N THR A 75 -4.98 -7.94 3.24
CA THR A 75 -5.15 -8.10 1.79
C THR A 75 -5.72 -6.83 1.19
N THR A 76 -5.47 -6.62 -0.10
CA THR A 76 -6.03 -5.49 -0.85
C THR A 76 -6.37 -5.93 -2.27
N ILE A 77 -7.47 -5.40 -2.80
CA ILE A 77 -7.89 -5.62 -4.18
C ILE A 77 -8.05 -4.26 -4.84
N SER A 78 -7.23 -3.98 -5.84
CA SER A 78 -7.33 -2.78 -6.67
C SER A 78 -7.92 -3.17 -8.03
N LYS A 79 -8.86 -2.38 -8.56
CA LYS A 79 -9.47 -2.67 -9.85
C LYS A 79 -9.79 -1.42 -10.67
N GLY A 80 -9.64 -1.51 -11.99
CA GLY A 80 -10.05 -0.52 -12.98
C GLY A 80 -11.17 -1.05 -13.87
N GLY A 81 -12.19 -0.23 -14.13
CA GLY A 81 -13.36 -0.62 -14.94
C GLY A 81 -14.49 -1.29 -14.16
N ARG A 82 -15.53 -1.72 -14.89
CA ARG A 82 -16.76 -2.30 -14.33
C ARG A 82 -16.74 -3.82 -14.39
N PHE A 83 -16.46 -4.42 -13.24
CA PHE A 83 -16.48 -5.84 -12.95
C PHE A 83 -16.28 -6.05 -11.43
N GLN A 84 -16.48 -7.27 -10.94
CA GLN A 84 -16.35 -7.62 -9.52
C GLN A 84 -15.17 -8.55 -9.31
N CYS A 85 -14.43 -8.36 -8.22
CA CYS A 85 -13.25 -9.13 -7.85
C CYS A 85 -13.31 -9.52 -6.37
N ARG A 86 -12.81 -10.71 -6.04
CA ARG A 86 -12.71 -11.23 -4.66
C ARG A 86 -11.60 -12.26 -4.56
N PHE A 87 -11.11 -12.53 -3.36
CA PHE A 87 -10.38 -13.76 -3.11
C PHE A 87 -11.37 -14.94 -3.15
N ASP A 88 -11.00 -16.01 -3.84
CA ASP A 88 -11.83 -17.21 -3.98
C ASP A 88 -11.73 -18.04 -2.71
N GLU A 89 -12.75 -17.99 -1.86
CA GLU A 89 -12.80 -18.67 -0.56
C GLU A 89 -12.68 -20.20 -0.68
N LYS A 90 -13.06 -20.78 -1.83
CA LYS A 90 -13.01 -22.23 -2.04
C LYS A 90 -11.62 -22.69 -2.49
N LYS A 91 -10.90 -21.84 -3.22
CA LYS A 91 -9.56 -22.16 -3.75
C LYS A 91 -8.42 -21.60 -2.90
N THR A 92 -8.70 -20.58 -2.10
CA THR A 92 -7.71 -19.93 -1.25
C THR A 92 -7.48 -20.75 0.02
N ASN A 93 -6.24 -21.16 0.21
CA ASN A 93 -5.67 -21.60 1.46
C ASN A 93 -4.62 -20.57 1.90
N TRP A 94 -4.94 -19.77 2.92
CA TRP A 94 -4.08 -18.71 3.47
C TRP A 94 -2.71 -19.17 4.00
N LYS A 95 -2.42 -20.48 3.97
CA LYS A 95 -1.13 -21.05 4.33
C LYS A 95 -0.27 -21.47 3.14
N ALA A 96 -0.81 -21.51 1.92
CA ALA A 96 -0.09 -22.10 0.78
C ALA A 96 -0.51 -21.60 -0.60
N ASN A 97 -1.78 -21.26 -0.82
CA ASN A 97 -2.30 -20.93 -2.14
C ASN A 97 -3.33 -19.81 -2.04
N ILE A 98 -3.05 -18.66 -2.63
CA ILE A 98 -3.94 -17.49 -2.56
C ILE A 98 -4.43 -17.17 -3.95
N VAL A 99 -5.74 -17.22 -4.14
CA VAL A 99 -6.36 -17.11 -5.47
C VAL A 99 -7.33 -15.95 -5.50
N GLY A 100 -7.03 -14.96 -6.34
CA GLY A 100 -7.94 -13.90 -6.73
C GLY A 100 -8.78 -14.33 -7.94
N SER A 101 -10.07 -14.00 -7.92
CA SER A 101 -11.01 -14.28 -9.01
C SER A 101 -11.83 -13.04 -9.31
N CYS A 102 -12.08 -12.78 -10.60
CA CYS A 102 -12.98 -11.72 -11.03
C CYS A 102 -14.03 -12.22 -12.03
N GLY A 103 -15.17 -11.54 -12.06
CA GLY A 103 -16.21 -11.78 -13.04
C GLY A 103 -15.87 -11.21 -14.43
N ARG A 104 -16.83 -11.33 -15.34
CA ARG A 104 -16.72 -10.81 -16.71
C ARG A 104 -16.53 -9.28 -16.75
N CYS A 105 -15.66 -8.80 -17.64
CA CYS A 105 -15.46 -7.38 -17.86
C CYS A 105 -16.63 -6.72 -18.60
N GLN A 106 -17.16 -5.62 -18.08
CA GLN A 106 -18.27 -4.87 -18.70
C GLN A 106 -17.82 -3.53 -19.33
N SER A 107 -16.59 -3.08 -19.01
CA SER A 107 -15.96 -1.89 -19.60
C SER A 107 -15.16 -2.26 -20.85
N VAL A 108 -14.71 -1.27 -21.62
CA VAL A 108 -13.82 -1.49 -22.79
C VAL A 108 -12.53 -2.19 -22.36
N ARG A 109 -11.98 -1.77 -21.22
CA ARG A 109 -10.85 -2.42 -20.54
C ARG A 109 -11.18 -2.59 -19.06
N CYS A 110 -10.76 -3.70 -18.49
CA CYS A 110 -10.74 -3.93 -17.06
C CYS A 110 -9.33 -4.34 -16.62
N SER A 111 -8.96 -4.02 -15.39
CA SER A 111 -7.71 -4.48 -14.77
C SER A 111 -7.92 -4.76 -13.29
N ALA A 112 -7.21 -5.75 -12.76
CA ALA A 112 -7.22 -6.06 -11.33
C ALA A 112 -5.82 -6.37 -10.82
N GLN A 113 -5.59 -6.04 -9.56
CA GLN A 113 -4.44 -6.47 -8.78
C GLN A 113 -4.92 -6.96 -7.41
N PHE A 114 -4.40 -8.11 -7.01
CA PHE A 114 -4.59 -8.69 -5.69
C PHE A 114 -3.26 -8.61 -4.95
N SER A 115 -3.23 -7.92 -3.81
CA SER A 115 -2.06 -7.80 -2.94
C SER A 115 -2.31 -8.50 -1.61
N VAL A 116 -1.29 -9.18 -1.10
CA VAL A 116 -1.28 -9.78 0.24
C VAL A 116 0.01 -9.43 0.94
N ARG A 117 -0.10 -9.08 2.23
CA ARG A 117 1.05 -8.87 3.10
C ARG A 117 1.42 -10.15 3.83
N PHE A 118 2.71 -10.39 3.94
CA PHE A 118 3.31 -11.55 4.58
C PHE A 118 4.21 -11.12 5.71
N ASP A 119 4.16 -11.86 6.80
CA ASP A 119 5.12 -11.79 7.89
C ASP A 119 6.17 -12.88 7.66
N CYS A 120 7.38 -12.44 7.36
CA CYS A 120 8.55 -13.29 7.11
C CYS A 120 9.56 -13.22 8.26
N SER A 121 9.21 -12.62 9.40
CA SER A 121 10.11 -12.47 10.56
C SER A 121 10.57 -13.80 11.17
N THR A 122 9.90 -14.91 10.84
CA THR A 122 10.33 -16.27 11.18
C THR A 122 11.38 -16.86 10.23
N GLN A 123 11.95 -16.06 9.33
CA GLN A 123 13.13 -16.46 8.57
C GLN A 123 14.35 -16.52 9.52
N PRO A 124 15.03 -17.68 9.63
CA PRO A 124 16.24 -17.80 10.43
C PRO A 124 17.40 -16.98 9.85
#